data_AF-A0A1M2UX03-F1
#
_entry.id   AF-A0A1M2UX03-F1
#
_cell.length_a   1.000
_cell.length_b   1.000
_cell.length_c   1.000
_cell.angle_alpha   90.00
_cell.angle_beta   90.00
_cell.angle_gamma   90.00
#
_symmetry.space_group_name_H-M   'P 1'
#
loop_
_entity.id
_entity.type
_entity.pdbx_description
1 polymer ?
#
loop_
_entity_poly.entity_id
_entity_poly.type
_entity_poly.pdbx_seq_one_letter_code
_entity_poly.pdbx_strand_id
1 'polypeptide(L)'
;MSRNELTHPADPINGRTLMNLKAVLESYLGGGEVRDLDLALLMNVPLNRLSQLKRAKSSIHTVGRSGDTSDSGDSRADEEEAELPGIRPSQAILVRLLLKRPDLVPIPLRPSSTEVFELLQPFINSIEEAQATRPGVKSGFAPLFGRSYISSYKMLSEGSAGIQNAGLPVARLQLLVVGKYADCFKEQLRGFAAKAGVVPSYVKDTLRRHSGWALLREKDSLTDWMDDEAYVLFESKVRETFGEWFNKSYLAILRDEAKSRDLDPVDAIVKGKWVNNELVTDDKLQRYNRFCRPILGRHDSLFSLFRESFGLTSAEAYWVLGLQVKAFYRFRQRPQQRVDAPTAILLRYLFRHPEDIKFLMAEPMAGNQILELVKVEDSNFKLGQLAPLFGASRVMSYEFANPDTPCPFFARRLAMVFKVGIGAGMPVYQLVRESVEDEVQARGLDLEQFWRDGRWHK
;
A
#
# COMPACT_ATOMS: atom_id res chain seq x y z
N MET A 1 18.95 -31.34 4.62
CA MET A 1 17.50 -31.11 4.77
C MET A 1 16.94 -30.68 3.41
N SER A 2 15.97 -31.39 2.87
CA SER A 2 15.33 -31.07 1.59
C SER A 2 14.68 -29.68 1.67
N ARG A 3 15.23 -28.68 0.97
CA ARG A 3 14.62 -27.34 0.88
C ARG A 3 13.26 -27.49 0.16
N ASN A 4 12.20 -26.93 0.73
CA ASN A 4 10.86 -26.97 0.13
C ASN A 4 10.85 -26.12 -1.15
N GLU A 5 10.64 -26.72 -2.32
CA GLU A 5 10.56 -26.04 -3.63
C GLU A 5 9.51 -24.91 -3.65
N LEU A 6 8.47 -24.98 -2.81
CA LEU A 6 7.46 -23.92 -2.71
C LEU A 6 8.05 -22.60 -2.19
N THR A 7 8.95 -22.66 -1.21
CA THR A 7 9.54 -21.49 -0.54
C THR A 7 11.00 -21.24 -0.93
N HIS A 8 11.67 -22.22 -1.53
CA HIS A 8 13.06 -22.18 -1.98
C HIS A 8 13.18 -22.77 -3.40
N PRO A 9 12.64 -22.10 -4.43
CA PRO A 9 12.69 -22.61 -5.80
C PRO A 9 14.14 -22.74 -6.29
N ALA A 10 14.51 -23.90 -6.84
CA ALA A 10 15.85 -24.12 -7.37
C ALA A 10 16.09 -23.40 -8.72
N ASP A 11 15.04 -23.29 -9.53
CA ASP A 11 15.09 -22.66 -10.85
C ASP A 11 15.00 -21.12 -10.81
N PRO A 12 15.42 -20.40 -11.87
CA PRO A 12 15.19 -18.97 -12.00
C PRO A 12 13.72 -18.60 -11.83
N ILE A 13 13.45 -17.53 -11.08
CA ILE A 13 12.08 -17.08 -10.83
C ILE A 13 11.39 -16.75 -12.15
N ASN A 14 10.17 -17.27 -12.31
CA ASN A 14 9.33 -17.06 -13.47
C ASN A 14 7.88 -16.77 -13.04
N GLY A 15 6.99 -16.57 -14.02
CA GLY A 15 5.59 -16.24 -13.77
C GLY A 15 4.82 -17.28 -12.96
N ARG A 16 5.19 -18.57 -13.01
CA ARG A 16 4.56 -19.61 -12.18
C ARG A 16 4.89 -19.42 -10.71
N THR A 17 6.11 -19.01 -10.39
CA THR A 17 6.54 -18.74 -9.02
C THR A 17 5.76 -17.59 -8.37
N LEU A 18 5.23 -16.65 -9.18
CA LEU A 18 4.34 -15.60 -8.67
C LEU A 18 3.03 -16.15 -8.10
N MET A 19 2.55 -17.30 -8.61
CA MET A 19 1.36 -17.96 -8.06
C MET A 19 1.66 -18.61 -6.70
N ASN A 20 2.85 -19.19 -6.54
CA ASN A 20 3.31 -19.69 -5.23
C ASN A 20 3.40 -18.54 -4.23
N LEU A 21 3.96 -17.40 -4.65
CA LEU A 21 4.01 -16.20 -3.81
C LEU A 21 2.61 -15.73 -3.41
N LYS A 22 1.65 -15.70 -4.34
CA LYS A 22 0.26 -15.37 -4.02
C LYS A 22 -0.28 -16.28 -2.92
N ALA A 23 -0.14 -17.59 -3.06
CA ALA A 23 -0.64 -18.56 -2.08
C ALA A 23 0.02 -18.41 -0.70
N VAL A 24 1.34 -18.20 -0.66
CA VAL A 24 2.09 -17.97 0.58
C VAL A 24 1.60 -16.69 1.28
N LEU A 25 1.43 -15.59 0.53
CA LEU A 25 0.95 -14.32 1.08
C LEU A 25 -0.51 -14.41 1.55
N GLU A 26 -1.36 -15.17 0.86
CA GLU A 26 -2.75 -15.42 1.30
C GLU A 26 -2.79 -16.15 2.64
N SER A 27 -1.95 -17.17 2.80
CA SER A 27 -1.82 -17.88 4.08
C SER A 27 -1.28 -16.99 5.19
N TYR A 28 -0.34 -16.09 4.89
CA TYR A 28 0.29 -15.24 5.89
C TYR A 28 -0.60 -14.08 6.33
N LEU A 29 -1.15 -13.32 5.38
CA LEU A 29 -1.93 -12.12 5.69
C LEU A 29 -3.24 -12.48 6.39
N GLY A 30 -3.86 -13.63 6.09
CA GLY A 30 -5.13 -14.02 6.67
C GLY A 30 -6.28 -13.05 6.32
N GLY A 31 -7.52 -13.52 6.34
CA GLY A 31 -8.69 -12.64 6.20
C GLY A 31 -9.02 -12.13 4.78
N GLY A 32 -8.41 -12.68 3.72
CA GLY A 32 -8.89 -12.48 2.34
C GLY A 32 -7.87 -12.71 1.23
N GLU A 33 -8.38 -12.83 0.00
CA GLU A 33 -7.60 -13.05 -1.23
C GLU A 33 -6.55 -11.94 -1.47
N VAL A 34 -5.31 -12.32 -1.76
CA VAL A 34 -4.27 -11.41 -2.27
C VAL A 34 -4.67 -11.03 -3.68
N ARG A 35 -5.06 -9.77 -3.87
CA ARG A 35 -5.65 -9.34 -5.14
C ARG A 35 -4.57 -9.15 -6.19
N ASP A 36 -4.97 -9.21 -7.45
CA ASP A 36 -4.07 -8.87 -8.56
C ASP A 36 -3.52 -7.44 -8.45
N LEU A 37 -4.28 -6.52 -7.85
CA LEU A 37 -3.78 -5.17 -7.55
C LEU A 37 -2.60 -5.19 -6.57
N ASP A 38 -2.59 -6.11 -5.61
CA ASP A 38 -1.51 -6.28 -4.63
C ASP A 38 -0.25 -6.85 -5.28
N LEU A 39 -0.41 -7.90 -6.11
CA LEU A 39 0.71 -8.46 -6.86
C LEU A 39 1.28 -7.45 -7.86
N ALA A 40 0.44 -6.66 -8.51
CA ALA A 40 0.88 -5.59 -9.42
C ALA A 40 1.68 -4.50 -8.67
N LEU A 41 1.26 -4.12 -7.45
CA LEU A 41 2.02 -3.22 -6.58
C LEU A 41 3.38 -3.82 -6.23
N LEU A 42 3.42 -5.08 -5.77
CA LEU A 42 4.65 -5.75 -5.36
C LEU A 42 5.63 -5.88 -6.53
N MET A 43 5.15 -6.20 -7.72
CA MET A 43 5.99 -6.35 -8.90
C MET A 43 6.31 -5.01 -9.58
N ASN A 44 5.77 -3.91 -9.06
CA ASN A 44 5.85 -2.56 -9.62
C ASN A 44 5.50 -2.51 -11.12
N VAL A 45 4.42 -3.19 -11.50
CA VAL A 45 3.90 -3.20 -12.88
C VAL A 45 2.46 -2.69 -12.94
N PRO A 46 2.04 -2.09 -14.05
CA PRO A 46 0.63 -1.82 -14.30
C PRO A 46 -0.21 -3.11 -14.23
N LEU A 47 -1.42 -3.02 -13.67
CA LEU A 47 -2.31 -4.19 -13.48
C LEU A 47 -2.61 -4.94 -14.78
N ASN A 48 -2.73 -4.23 -15.92
CA ASN A 48 -2.96 -4.83 -17.23
C ASN A 48 -1.77 -5.65 -17.75
N ARG A 49 -0.55 -5.44 -17.22
CA ARG A 49 0.64 -6.23 -17.56
C ARG A 49 0.85 -7.43 -16.63
N LEU A 50 0.10 -7.54 -15.54
CA LEU A 50 0.28 -8.64 -14.57
C LEU A 50 -0.04 -10.01 -15.18
N SER A 51 -1.04 -10.12 -16.05
CA SER A 51 -1.40 -11.38 -16.71
C SER A 51 -0.27 -11.89 -17.62
N GLN A 52 0.44 -10.99 -18.30
CA GLN A 52 1.63 -11.31 -19.08
C GLN A 52 2.77 -11.73 -18.15
N LEU A 53 2.99 -11.00 -17.06
CA LEU A 53 4.02 -11.31 -16.07
C LEU A 53 3.82 -12.69 -15.42
N LYS A 54 2.57 -13.08 -15.12
CA LYS A 54 2.20 -14.42 -14.61
C LYS A 54 2.55 -15.57 -15.57
N ARG A 55 2.77 -15.28 -16.86
CA ARG A 55 3.17 -16.25 -17.89
C ARG A 55 4.62 -16.07 -18.35
N ALA A 56 5.31 -15.04 -17.84
CA ALA A 56 6.66 -14.67 -18.23
C ALA A 56 7.67 -15.75 -17.83
N LYS A 57 8.70 -15.94 -18.66
CA LYS A 57 9.92 -16.67 -18.28
C LYS A 57 10.83 -15.76 -17.45
N SER A 58 11.89 -16.32 -16.88
CA SER A 58 12.96 -15.48 -16.31
C SER A 58 13.64 -14.67 -17.43
N SER A 59 14.04 -13.43 -17.10
CA SER A 59 14.75 -12.52 -18.03
C SER A 59 16.02 -13.13 -18.64
N ILE A 60 16.66 -14.09 -17.97
CA ILE A 60 17.84 -14.81 -18.48
C ILE A 60 17.57 -15.56 -19.80
N HIS A 61 16.30 -15.87 -20.09
CA HIS A 61 15.89 -16.58 -21.31
C HIS A 61 15.24 -15.67 -22.37
N THR A 62 15.02 -14.38 -22.06
CA THR A 62 14.28 -13.45 -22.94
C THR A 62 15.14 -12.28 -23.41
N VAL A 63 16.15 -11.86 -22.66
CA VAL A 63 17.07 -10.79 -23.08
C VAL A 63 17.93 -11.27 -24.25
N GLY A 64 17.97 -10.49 -25.34
CA GLY A 64 18.74 -10.80 -26.55
C GLY A 64 18.04 -11.69 -27.58
N ARG A 65 16.76 -12.02 -27.38
CA ARG A 65 15.93 -12.72 -28.37
C ARG A 65 14.81 -11.79 -28.87
N SER A 66 15.07 -11.10 -29.97
CA SER A 66 14.00 -10.58 -30.84
C SER A 66 13.13 -11.76 -31.26
N GLY A 67 11.81 -11.60 -31.28
CA GLY A 67 10.91 -12.72 -31.56
C GLY A 67 11.24 -13.40 -32.89
N ASP A 68 11.76 -14.63 -32.85
CA ASP A 68 11.78 -15.52 -34.01
C ASP A 68 10.33 -15.96 -34.27
N THR A 69 9.55 -15.10 -34.93
CA THR A 69 8.37 -15.52 -35.69
C THR A 69 8.82 -15.94 -37.08
N SER A 70 9.51 -17.08 -37.16
CA SER A 70 9.59 -17.85 -38.40
C SER A 70 8.34 -18.70 -38.53
N ASP A 71 7.18 -18.07 -38.75
CA ASP A 71 6.14 -18.62 -39.62
C ASP A 71 4.96 -17.66 -39.79
N SER A 72 4.35 -17.73 -40.98
CA SER A 72 3.21 -16.97 -41.49
C SER A 72 3.44 -15.49 -41.82
N GLY A 73 3.64 -15.24 -43.12
CA GLY A 73 3.46 -13.92 -43.70
C GLY A 73 2.00 -13.49 -43.63
N ASP A 74 1.75 -12.28 -43.13
CA ASP A 74 1.07 -11.24 -43.89
C ASP A 74 1.25 -9.89 -43.21
N SER A 75 1.39 -8.87 -44.04
CA SER A 75 1.80 -7.49 -43.71
C SER A 75 0.98 -6.76 -42.64
N ARG A 76 1.68 -6.13 -41.68
CA ARG A 76 1.49 -4.77 -41.09
C ARG A 76 1.91 -4.77 -39.62
N ALA A 77 3.12 -4.31 -39.31
CA ALA A 77 3.52 -3.98 -37.94
C ALA A 77 4.66 -2.96 -37.92
N ASP A 78 4.29 -1.68 -37.92
CA ASP A 78 5.03 -0.66 -37.17
C ASP A 78 4.48 -0.67 -35.72
N GLU A 79 4.67 -1.78 -35.01
CA GLU A 79 4.48 -1.84 -33.55
C GLU A 79 5.86 -2.08 -32.93
N GLU A 80 6.29 -1.13 -32.11
CA GLU A 80 7.52 -1.12 -31.31
C GLU A 80 7.97 -2.54 -30.91
N GLU A 81 9.25 -2.88 -31.15
CA GLU A 81 9.90 -4.13 -30.74
C GLU A 81 9.60 -4.46 -29.26
N ALA A 82 8.52 -5.21 -29.03
CA ALA A 82 8.09 -5.55 -27.69
C ALA A 82 9.01 -6.66 -27.15
N GLU A 83 10.00 -6.28 -26.33
CA GLU A 83 10.77 -7.22 -25.52
C GLU A 83 9.82 -8.26 -24.90
N LEU A 84 10.10 -9.54 -25.14
CA LEU A 84 9.32 -10.64 -24.57
C LEU A 84 9.23 -10.45 -23.05
N PRO A 85 8.01 -10.51 -22.45
CA PRO A 85 7.84 -10.23 -21.03
C PRO A 85 8.65 -11.25 -20.21
N GLY A 86 9.67 -10.75 -19.52
CA GLY A 86 10.54 -11.53 -18.63
C GLY A 86 10.47 -11.03 -17.19
N ILE A 87 10.54 -11.94 -16.22
CA ILE A 87 10.71 -11.57 -14.80
C ILE A 87 12.08 -10.95 -14.62
N ARG A 88 12.11 -9.68 -14.22
CA ARG A 88 13.35 -8.91 -14.00
C ARG A 88 14.05 -9.39 -12.73
N PRO A 89 15.39 -9.25 -12.61
CA PRO A 89 16.10 -9.65 -11.39
C PRO A 89 15.56 -9.00 -10.12
N SER A 90 15.20 -7.72 -10.16
CA SER A 90 14.62 -7.02 -9.01
C SER A 90 13.31 -7.66 -8.51
N GLN A 91 12.48 -8.14 -9.43
CA GLN A 91 11.25 -8.88 -9.12
C GLN A 91 11.58 -10.27 -8.59
N ALA A 92 12.54 -10.97 -9.20
CA ALA A 92 12.97 -12.29 -8.77
C ALA A 92 13.50 -12.31 -7.33
N ILE A 93 14.38 -11.36 -6.98
CA ILE A 93 14.92 -11.20 -5.62
C ILE A 93 13.79 -10.98 -4.62
N LEU A 94 12.85 -10.08 -4.94
CA LEU A 94 11.69 -9.80 -4.08
C LEU A 94 10.83 -11.06 -3.88
N VAL A 95 10.57 -11.81 -4.95
CA VAL A 95 9.79 -13.05 -4.86
C VAL A 95 10.48 -14.08 -3.98
N ARG A 96 11.80 -14.32 -4.16
CA ARG A 96 12.56 -15.24 -3.30
C ARG A 96 12.51 -14.81 -1.84
N LEU A 97 12.73 -13.53 -1.59
CA LEU A 97 12.70 -12.97 -0.24
C LEU A 97 11.35 -13.19 0.43
N LEU A 98 10.25 -12.85 -0.24
CA LEU A 98 8.90 -12.95 0.32
C LEU A 98 8.38 -14.39 0.42
N LEU A 99 8.90 -15.32 -0.39
CA LEU A 99 8.63 -16.75 -0.21
C LEU A 99 9.26 -17.31 1.07
N LYS A 100 10.46 -16.83 1.43
CA LYS A 100 11.15 -17.20 2.69
C LYS A 100 10.60 -16.45 3.90
N ARG A 101 10.30 -15.16 3.72
CA ARG A 101 9.96 -14.19 4.76
C ARG A 101 8.72 -13.38 4.36
N PRO A 102 7.53 -14.01 4.34
CA PRO A 102 6.29 -13.33 3.97
C PRO A 102 5.94 -12.19 4.94
N ASP A 103 6.49 -12.23 6.15
CA ASP A 103 6.36 -11.18 7.17
C ASP A 103 6.99 -9.84 6.77
N LEU A 104 7.89 -9.82 5.79
CA LEU A 104 8.47 -8.60 5.24
C LEU A 104 7.62 -7.94 4.15
N VAL A 105 6.45 -8.50 3.80
CA VAL A 105 5.62 -7.95 2.72
C VAL A 105 5.21 -6.50 3.02
N PRO A 106 5.49 -5.54 2.11
CA PRO A 106 5.16 -4.14 2.32
C PRO A 106 3.68 -3.84 1.97
N ILE A 107 2.78 -4.76 2.32
CA ILE A 107 1.33 -4.62 2.16
C ILE A 107 0.71 -4.58 3.57
N PRO A 108 -0.06 -3.53 3.92
CA PRO A 108 -0.69 -3.47 5.22
C PRO A 108 -1.78 -4.53 5.35
N LEU A 109 -1.83 -5.12 6.55
CA LEU A 109 -2.90 -6.00 6.97
C LEU A 109 -4.25 -5.27 6.93
N ARG A 110 -5.30 -5.96 6.51
CA ARG A 110 -6.62 -5.37 6.25
C ARG A 110 -7.63 -5.76 7.32
N PRO A 111 -8.30 -4.81 7.97
CA PRO A 111 -9.47 -5.11 8.77
C PRO A 111 -10.67 -5.45 7.88
N SER A 112 -11.55 -6.31 8.36
CA SER A 112 -12.91 -6.43 7.86
C SER A 112 -13.71 -5.16 8.15
N SER A 113 -14.78 -4.94 7.38
CA SER A 113 -15.66 -3.80 7.62
C SER A 113 -16.34 -3.86 9.01
N THR A 114 -16.56 -5.05 9.57
CA THR A 114 -17.07 -5.24 10.93
C THR A 114 -16.07 -4.75 11.98
N GLU A 115 -14.80 -5.15 11.87
CA GLU A 115 -13.75 -4.70 12.79
C GLU A 115 -13.56 -3.17 12.75
N VAL A 116 -13.65 -2.56 11.56
CA VAL A 116 -13.61 -1.08 11.44
C VAL A 116 -14.86 -0.44 12.07
N PHE A 117 -16.03 -1.07 11.93
CA PHE A 117 -17.25 -0.56 12.55
C PHE A 117 -17.18 -0.60 14.08
N GLU A 118 -16.72 -1.69 14.68
CA GLU A 118 -16.53 -1.80 16.13
C GLU A 118 -15.58 -0.73 16.65
N LEU A 119 -14.50 -0.45 15.91
CA LEU A 119 -13.56 0.63 16.23
C LEU A 119 -14.21 2.02 16.19
N LEU A 120 -15.10 2.25 15.23
CA LEU A 120 -15.71 3.57 14.97
C LEU A 120 -17.04 3.79 15.70
N GLN A 121 -17.66 2.74 16.23
CA GLN A 121 -18.97 2.79 16.85
C GLN A 121 -19.12 3.91 17.91
N PRO A 122 -18.14 4.15 18.82
CA PRO A 122 -18.25 5.23 19.79
C PRO A 122 -18.37 6.62 19.16
N PHE A 123 -17.73 6.82 18.00
CA PHE A 123 -17.68 8.10 17.30
C PHE A 123 -18.89 8.30 16.38
N ILE A 124 -19.42 7.22 15.80
CA ILE A 124 -20.65 7.26 15.00
C ILE A 124 -21.84 7.68 15.87
N ASN A 125 -21.97 7.11 17.06
CA ASN A 125 -23.06 7.45 18.00
C ASN A 125 -23.09 8.95 18.32
N SER A 126 -21.92 9.56 18.52
CA SER A 126 -21.82 11.00 18.81
C SER A 126 -22.35 11.89 17.68
N ILE A 127 -22.29 11.43 16.43
CA ILE A 127 -22.85 12.16 15.27
C ILE A 127 -24.37 12.07 15.29
N GLU A 128 -24.92 10.87 15.54
CA GLU A 128 -26.37 10.62 15.54
C GLU A 128 -27.06 11.31 16.73
N GLU A 129 -26.46 11.25 17.93
CA GLU A 129 -26.95 11.91 19.14
C GLU A 129 -27.05 13.43 18.96
N ALA A 130 -26.07 14.05 18.29
CA ALA A 130 -26.08 15.47 17.98
C ALA A 130 -27.17 15.88 16.97
N GLN A 131 -27.79 14.93 16.25
CA GLN A 131 -28.67 15.21 15.11
C GLN A 131 -30.10 14.65 15.24
N ALA A 132 -30.49 14.18 16.43
CA ALA A 132 -31.87 13.78 16.81
C ALA A 132 -32.59 12.85 15.82
N THR A 133 -31.85 12.18 14.93
CA THR A 133 -32.38 11.28 13.91
C THR A 133 -32.06 9.87 14.36
N ARG A 134 -33.08 8.98 14.40
CA ARG A 134 -32.91 7.57 14.76
C ARG A 134 -32.93 6.65 13.54
N PRO A 135 -31.91 6.64 12.67
CA PRO A 135 -31.58 5.44 11.94
C PRO A 135 -30.76 4.51 12.88
N GLY A 136 -30.79 3.19 12.67
CA GLY A 136 -30.08 2.27 13.58
C GLY A 136 -28.56 2.47 13.51
N VAL A 137 -27.83 2.24 14.60
CA VAL A 137 -26.37 2.48 14.75
C VAL A 137 -25.51 1.98 13.58
N LYS A 138 -25.89 0.84 12.96
CA LYS A 138 -25.18 0.27 11.81
C LYS A 138 -25.28 1.12 10.55
N SER A 139 -26.36 1.89 10.37
CA SER A 139 -26.66 2.62 9.14
C SER A 139 -25.69 3.77 8.86
N GLY A 140 -25.14 4.42 9.90
CA GLY A 140 -24.19 5.52 9.79
C GLY A 140 -22.79 5.13 9.29
N PHE A 141 -22.48 3.84 9.16
CA PHE A 141 -21.12 3.38 8.84
C PHE A 141 -20.67 3.67 7.40
N ALA A 142 -21.37 3.16 6.38
CA ALA A 142 -20.98 3.31 4.98
C ALA A 142 -20.98 4.77 4.47
N PRO A 143 -21.86 5.67 4.94
CA PRO A 143 -21.80 7.09 4.64
C PRO A 143 -20.46 7.76 4.95
N LEU A 144 -19.75 7.33 6.00
CA LEU A 144 -18.41 7.82 6.34
C LEU A 144 -17.36 7.54 5.26
N PHE A 145 -17.67 6.66 4.30
CA PHE A 145 -16.77 6.24 3.24
C PHE A 145 -17.32 6.53 1.84
N GLY A 146 -18.23 7.50 1.70
CA GLY A 146 -18.75 7.90 0.38
C GLY A 146 -19.77 6.93 -0.21
N ARG A 147 -20.44 6.11 0.62
CA ARG A 147 -21.47 5.14 0.21
C ARG A 147 -22.83 5.46 0.82
N SER A 148 -23.90 4.85 0.30
CA SER A 148 -25.25 4.99 0.85
C SER A 148 -25.40 4.24 2.18
N TYR A 149 -26.25 4.72 3.09
CA TYR A 149 -26.55 4.05 4.37
C TYR A 149 -27.02 2.60 4.20
N ILE A 150 -27.70 2.29 3.09
CA ILE A 150 -28.15 0.91 2.78
C ILE A 150 -26.95 -0.01 2.60
N SER A 151 -25.83 0.51 2.09
CA SER A 151 -24.60 -0.26 1.92
C SER A 151 -23.99 -0.68 3.26
N SER A 152 -24.30 0.01 4.36
CA SER A 152 -23.80 -0.35 5.69
C SER A 152 -24.22 -1.75 6.10
N TYR A 153 -25.48 -2.12 5.86
CA TYR A 153 -25.97 -3.47 6.19
C TYR A 153 -25.26 -4.56 5.37
N LYS A 154 -25.00 -4.30 4.08
CA LYS A 154 -24.25 -5.23 3.22
C LYS A 154 -22.77 -5.30 3.61
N MET A 155 -22.18 -4.19 4.04
CA MET A 155 -20.79 -4.15 4.50
C MET A 155 -20.60 -4.85 5.85
N LEU A 156 -21.65 -4.94 6.67
CA LEU A 156 -21.63 -5.48 8.03
C LEU A 156 -22.37 -6.82 8.18
N SER A 157 -22.77 -7.47 7.08
CA SER A 157 -23.48 -8.76 7.14
C SER A 157 -22.51 -9.92 7.45
N GLU A 158 -22.95 -10.85 8.30
CA GLU A 158 -22.22 -12.08 8.62
C GLU A 158 -21.92 -12.90 7.35
N GLY A 159 -20.71 -13.44 7.25
CA GLY A 159 -20.20 -14.08 6.02
C GLY A 159 -19.46 -13.14 5.06
N SER A 160 -19.43 -11.83 5.32
CA SER A 160 -18.60 -10.85 4.59
C SER A 160 -17.14 -10.90 5.03
N ALA A 161 -16.51 -12.08 4.99
CA ALA A 161 -15.10 -12.24 5.28
C ALA A 161 -14.27 -11.46 4.23
N GLY A 162 -13.87 -10.25 4.60
CA GLY A 162 -12.97 -9.39 3.83
C GLY A 162 -13.62 -8.15 3.21
N ILE A 163 -12.78 -7.14 2.91
CA ILE A 163 -13.18 -5.85 2.30
C ILE A 163 -13.64 -6.01 0.82
N GLN A 164 -14.14 -7.17 0.43
CA GLN A 164 -14.56 -7.46 -0.94
C GLN A 164 -15.90 -6.79 -1.27
N ASN A 165 -16.79 -6.63 -0.29
CA ASN A 165 -18.14 -6.09 -0.49
C ASN A 165 -18.24 -4.55 -0.53
N ALA A 166 -17.26 -3.83 0.03
CA ALA A 166 -17.29 -2.36 0.13
C ALA A 166 -16.74 -1.63 -1.12
N GLY A 167 -15.96 -2.34 -1.93
CA GLY A 167 -15.16 -1.79 -3.04
C GLY A 167 -13.77 -1.31 -2.60
N LEU A 168 -12.82 -1.35 -3.54
CA LEU A 168 -11.41 -1.07 -3.27
C LEU A 168 -11.12 0.35 -2.74
N PRO A 169 -11.71 1.44 -3.27
CA PRO A 169 -11.48 2.78 -2.71
C PRO A 169 -11.96 2.92 -1.26
N VAL A 170 -13.09 2.30 -0.90
CA VAL A 170 -13.59 2.27 0.47
C VAL A 170 -12.62 1.54 1.39
N ALA A 171 -12.04 0.43 0.92
CA ALA A 171 -11.00 -0.28 1.65
C ALA A 171 -9.80 0.59 1.99
N ARG A 172 -9.43 1.52 1.11
CA ARG A 172 -8.31 2.45 1.31
C ARG A 172 -8.65 3.53 2.32
N LEU A 173 -9.87 4.08 2.29
CA LEU A 173 -10.33 4.97 3.35
C LEU A 173 -10.39 4.26 4.72
N GLN A 174 -10.86 3.01 4.76
CA GLN A 174 -10.87 2.22 6.00
C GLN A 174 -9.44 2.01 6.53
N LEU A 175 -8.49 1.64 5.66
CA LEU A 175 -7.07 1.52 6.04
C LEU A 175 -6.49 2.84 6.56
N LEU A 176 -6.83 3.97 5.94
CA LEU A 176 -6.40 5.30 6.39
C LEU A 176 -6.91 5.59 7.81
N VAL A 177 -8.22 5.41 8.05
CA VAL A 177 -8.85 5.68 9.35
C VAL A 177 -8.28 4.76 10.44
N VAL A 178 -8.15 3.47 10.15
CA VAL A 178 -7.56 2.48 11.05
C VAL A 178 -6.09 2.77 11.30
N GLY A 179 -5.35 3.19 10.27
CA GLY A 179 -3.97 3.63 10.38
C GLY A 179 -3.82 4.79 11.35
N LYS A 180 -4.72 5.79 11.27
CA LYS A 180 -4.71 6.93 12.19
C LYS A 180 -5.05 6.54 13.63
N TYR A 181 -6.05 5.67 13.82
CA TYR A 181 -6.36 5.14 15.15
C TYR A 181 -5.16 4.39 15.73
N ALA A 182 -4.51 3.55 14.92
CA ALA A 182 -3.32 2.82 15.32
C ALA A 182 -2.16 3.74 15.69
N ASP A 183 -1.97 4.87 14.98
CA ASP A 183 -0.96 5.88 15.33
C ASP A 183 -1.27 6.50 16.70
N CYS A 184 -2.52 6.89 16.95
CA CYS A 184 -2.96 7.44 18.25
C CYS A 184 -2.75 6.41 19.38
N PHE A 185 -3.18 5.17 19.17
CA PHE A 185 -2.97 4.06 20.11
C PHE A 185 -1.49 3.85 20.41
N LYS A 186 -0.65 3.80 19.36
CA LYS A 186 0.79 3.60 19.45
C LYS A 186 1.49 4.72 20.22
N GLU A 187 1.13 5.97 19.96
CA GLU A 187 1.68 7.14 20.65
C GLU A 187 1.32 7.14 22.13
N GLN A 188 0.04 6.92 22.46
CA GLN A 188 -0.40 6.84 23.86
C GLN A 188 0.26 5.66 24.58
N LEU A 189 0.34 4.49 23.94
CA LEU A 189 0.91 3.30 24.56
C LEU A 189 2.41 3.48 24.84
N ARG A 190 3.15 4.14 23.94
CA ARG A 190 4.54 4.56 24.18
C ARG A 190 4.65 5.50 25.38
N GLY A 191 3.74 6.46 25.49
CA GLY A 191 3.70 7.42 26.59
C GLY A 191 3.45 6.76 27.96
N PHE A 192 2.54 5.79 28.03
CA PHE A 192 2.29 5.00 29.25
C PHE A 192 3.44 4.06 29.56
N ALA A 193 3.95 3.33 28.56
CA ALA A 193 5.07 2.41 28.74
C ALA A 193 6.36 3.12 29.20
N ALA A 194 6.56 4.39 28.84
CA ALA A 194 7.70 5.18 29.32
C ALA A 194 7.59 5.61 30.79
N LYS A 195 6.36 5.69 31.33
CA LYS A 195 6.09 6.10 32.72
C LYS A 195 5.94 4.91 33.66
N ALA A 196 5.62 3.74 33.12
CA ALA A 196 5.50 2.52 33.89
C ALA A 196 6.86 1.99 34.34
N GLY A 197 6.95 1.52 35.60
CA GLY A 197 8.17 0.95 36.16
C GLY A 197 8.56 -0.40 35.55
N VAL A 198 7.56 -1.21 35.17
CA VAL A 198 7.76 -2.53 34.55
C VAL A 198 6.82 -2.65 33.35
N VAL A 199 7.39 -2.87 32.16
CA VAL A 199 6.63 -3.12 30.91
C VAL A 199 7.22 -4.37 30.26
N PRO A 200 6.39 -5.33 29.83
CA PRO A 200 6.88 -6.51 29.12
C PRO A 200 7.69 -6.15 27.87
N SER A 201 8.77 -6.90 27.62
CA SER A 201 9.68 -6.62 26.48
C SER A 201 8.97 -6.69 25.12
N TYR A 202 8.01 -7.62 24.97
CA TYR A 202 7.26 -7.78 23.73
C TYR A 202 6.49 -6.52 23.34
N VAL A 203 6.03 -5.70 24.29
CA VAL A 203 5.32 -4.44 24.00
C VAL A 203 6.23 -3.49 23.21
N LYS A 204 7.48 -3.34 23.65
CA LYS A 204 8.46 -2.47 22.97
C LYS A 204 8.80 -3.00 21.57
N ASP A 205 8.92 -4.32 21.43
CA ASP A 205 9.23 -4.96 20.15
C ASP A 205 8.06 -4.86 19.17
N THR A 206 6.82 -5.11 19.61
CA THR A 206 5.61 -4.95 18.79
C THR A 206 5.41 -3.49 18.37
N LEU A 207 5.66 -2.52 19.27
CA LEU A 207 5.60 -1.09 18.94
C LEU A 207 6.68 -0.65 17.92
N ARG A 208 7.74 -1.43 17.72
CA ARG A 208 8.72 -1.19 16.65
C ARG A 208 8.28 -1.85 15.35
N ARG A 209 7.80 -3.10 15.42
CA ARG A 209 7.50 -3.95 14.27
C ARG A 209 6.15 -3.66 13.62
N HIS A 210 5.10 -3.41 14.40
CA HIS A 210 3.73 -3.37 13.90
C HIS A 210 3.18 -1.95 13.83
N SER A 211 2.26 -1.76 12.89
CA SER A 211 1.51 -0.52 12.63
C SER A 211 0.16 -0.84 12.02
N GLY A 212 -0.77 0.13 12.03
CA GLY A 212 -2.09 -0.04 11.44
C GLY A 212 -2.84 -1.21 12.08
N TRP A 213 -3.53 -2.01 11.25
CA TRP A 213 -4.33 -3.12 11.75
C TRP A 213 -3.51 -4.23 12.42
N ALA A 214 -2.28 -4.48 11.97
CA ALA A 214 -1.41 -5.49 12.59
C ALA A 214 -1.13 -5.16 14.07
N LEU A 215 -1.02 -3.88 14.42
CA LEU A 215 -0.85 -3.44 15.80
C LEU A 215 -2.16 -3.58 16.60
N LEU A 216 -3.28 -3.15 16.03
CA LEU A 216 -4.56 -3.11 16.74
C LEU A 216 -5.16 -4.50 17.00
N ARG A 217 -4.80 -5.51 16.20
CA ARG A 217 -5.17 -6.91 16.48
C ARG A 217 -4.54 -7.45 17.76
N GLU A 218 -3.42 -6.89 18.19
CA GLU A 218 -2.73 -7.25 19.43
C GLU A 218 -3.09 -6.31 20.58
N LYS A 219 -4.09 -5.42 20.43
CA LYS A 219 -4.39 -4.38 21.42
C LYS A 219 -4.54 -4.92 22.84
N ASP A 220 -5.25 -6.05 23.00
CA ASP A 220 -5.56 -6.60 24.32
C ASP A 220 -4.30 -7.14 24.99
N SER A 221 -3.47 -7.89 24.25
CA SER A 221 -2.17 -8.37 24.72
C SER A 221 -1.16 -7.24 24.97
N LEU A 222 -1.31 -6.10 24.30
CA LEU A 222 -0.43 -4.94 24.48
C LEU A 222 -0.82 -4.08 25.68
N THR A 223 -1.99 -4.30 26.27
CA THR A 223 -2.52 -3.53 27.40
C THR A 223 -2.78 -4.38 28.65
N ASP A 224 -2.66 -5.70 28.57
CA ASP A 224 -2.90 -6.65 29.67
C ASP A 224 -2.04 -6.45 30.92
N TRP A 225 -0.89 -5.78 30.79
CA TRP A 225 0.01 -5.43 31.88
C TRP A 225 -0.42 -4.17 32.65
N MET A 226 -1.40 -3.42 32.15
CA MET A 226 -1.95 -2.25 32.82
C MET A 226 -2.97 -2.68 33.87
N ASP A 227 -2.98 -2.01 35.02
CA ASP A 227 -4.11 -2.11 35.94
C ASP A 227 -5.35 -1.41 35.37
N ASP A 228 -6.52 -1.67 35.98
CA ASP A 228 -7.81 -1.16 35.49
C ASP A 228 -7.84 0.38 35.41
N GLU A 229 -7.24 1.08 36.38
CA GLU A 229 -7.22 2.55 36.41
C GLU A 229 -6.35 3.11 35.27
N ALA A 230 -5.15 2.55 35.09
CA ALA A 230 -4.25 2.91 34.01
C ALA A 230 -4.85 2.60 32.64
N TYR A 231 -5.50 1.44 32.49
CA TYR A 231 -6.16 1.03 31.25
C TYR A 231 -7.32 1.96 30.88
N VAL A 232 -8.18 2.30 31.84
CA VAL A 232 -9.30 3.24 31.61
C VAL A 232 -8.78 4.62 31.20
N LEU A 233 -7.74 5.11 31.86
CA LEU A 233 -7.11 6.39 31.49
C LEU A 233 -6.45 6.34 30.10
N PHE A 234 -5.79 5.23 29.78
CA PHE A 234 -5.17 5.00 28.48
C PHE A 234 -6.22 5.00 27.36
N GLU A 235 -7.27 4.19 27.47
CA GLU A 235 -8.38 4.12 26.52
C GLU A 235 -9.06 5.48 26.35
N SER A 236 -9.28 6.21 27.45
CA SER A 236 -9.86 7.56 27.41
C SER A 236 -9.01 8.52 26.56
N LYS A 237 -7.70 8.53 26.74
CA LYS A 237 -6.77 9.39 25.97
C LYS A 237 -6.68 9.01 24.50
N VAL A 238 -6.68 7.71 24.20
CA VAL A 238 -6.71 7.23 22.81
C VAL A 238 -8.00 7.72 22.12
N ARG A 239 -9.16 7.55 22.78
CA ARG A 239 -10.45 7.98 22.26
C ARG A 239 -10.56 9.49 22.12
N GLU A 240 -10.03 10.25 23.07
CA GLU A 240 -10.00 11.72 23.00
C GLU A 240 -9.18 12.20 21.80
N THR A 241 -7.93 11.72 21.66
CA THR A 241 -7.01 12.12 20.59
C THR A 241 -7.58 11.73 19.21
N PHE A 242 -8.06 10.50 19.08
CA PHE A 242 -8.66 10.05 17.82
C PHE A 242 -9.98 10.77 17.54
N GLY A 243 -10.82 10.99 18.55
CA GLY A 243 -12.08 11.70 18.42
C GLY A 243 -11.90 13.15 17.98
N GLU A 244 -10.87 13.83 18.46
CA GLU A 244 -10.49 15.16 17.98
C GLU A 244 -10.12 15.13 16.50
N TRP A 245 -9.23 14.22 16.09
CA TRP A 245 -8.86 14.06 14.69
C TRP A 245 -10.08 13.72 13.81
N PHE A 246 -10.90 12.77 14.24
CA PHE A 246 -12.07 12.31 13.50
C PHE A 246 -13.05 13.46 13.26
N ASN A 247 -13.35 14.23 14.30
CA ASN A 247 -14.32 15.34 14.22
C ASN A 247 -13.78 16.56 13.48
N LYS A 248 -12.55 16.99 13.79
CA LYS A 248 -11.96 18.22 13.25
C LYS A 248 -11.35 18.03 11.87
N SER A 249 -10.82 16.84 11.56
CA SER A 249 -10.12 16.55 10.31
C SER A 249 -10.97 15.70 9.38
N TYR A 250 -11.31 14.47 9.78
CA TYR A 250 -11.97 13.52 8.86
C TYR A 250 -13.39 13.97 8.48
N LEU A 251 -14.24 14.33 9.45
CA LEU A 251 -15.59 14.83 9.16
C LEU A 251 -15.57 16.17 8.43
N ALA A 252 -14.56 17.02 8.63
CA ALA A 252 -14.40 18.26 7.86
C ALA A 252 -14.15 17.96 6.38
N ILE A 253 -13.34 16.95 6.05
CA ILE A 253 -13.15 16.47 4.67
C ILE A 253 -14.46 15.98 4.07
N LEU A 254 -15.26 15.22 4.83
CA LEU A 254 -16.58 14.75 4.37
C LEU A 254 -17.53 15.92 4.07
N ARG A 255 -17.57 16.94 4.95
CA ARG A 255 -18.40 18.14 4.73
C ARG A 255 -17.95 18.91 3.49
N ASP A 256 -16.65 19.06 3.28
CA ASP A 256 -16.10 19.75 2.11
C ASP A 256 -16.37 18.98 0.82
N GLU A 257 -16.28 17.64 0.86
CA GLU A 257 -16.63 16.80 -0.28
C GLU A 257 -18.12 16.88 -0.61
N ALA A 258 -19.00 16.89 0.39
CA ALA A 258 -20.44 17.07 0.18
C ALA A 258 -20.73 18.41 -0.51
N LYS A 259 -20.13 19.50 -0.03
CA LYS A 259 -20.21 20.83 -0.67
C LYS A 259 -19.69 20.81 -2.10
N SER A 260 -18.59 20.10 -2.37
CA SER A 260 -18.06 19.96 -3.74
C SER A 260 -19.00 19.23 -4.71
N ARG A 261 -19.97 18.49 -4.17
CA ARG A 261 -21.01 17.78 -4.91
C ARG A 261 -22.34 18.52 -4.94
N ASP A 262 -22.40 19.75 -4.42
CA ASP A 262 -23.64 20.52 -4.28
C ASP A 262 -24.68 19.80 -3.40
N LEU A 263 -24.21 19.10 -2.36
CA LEU A 263 -25.03 18.37 -1.42
C LEU A 263 -25.05 19.06 -0.06
N ASP A 264 -26.15 18.89 0.68
CA ASP A 264 -26.18 19.22 2.09
C ASP A 264 -25.21 18.29 2.87
N PRO A 265 -24.25 18.85 3.64
CA PRO A 265 -23.27 18.04 4.37
C PRO A 265 -23.87 17.07 5.38
N VAL A 266 -24.96 17.44 6.04
CA VAL A 266 -25.61 16.60 7.07
C VAL A 266 -26.28 15.40 6.39
N ASP A 267 -27.06 15.64 5.35
CA ASP A 267 -27.70 14.59 4.58
C ASP A 267 -26.68 13.65 3.92
N ALA A 268 -25.56 14.17 3.42
CA ALA A 268 -24.51 13.32 2.84
C ALA A 268 -23.88 12.40 3.89
N ILE A 269 -23.57 12.93 5.08
CA ILE A 269 -22.90 12.18 6.15
C ILE A 269 -23.85 11.18 6.83
N VAL A 270 -25.14 11.50 7.00
CA VAL A 270 -26.11 10.61 7.66
C VAL A 270 -26.72 9.61 6.68
N LYS A 271 -27.19 10.09 5.52
CA LYS A 271 -27.94 9.27 4.55
C LYS A 271 -27.05 8.71 3.45
N GLY A 272 -25.80 9.16 3.31
CA GLY A 272 -24.89 8.62 2.31
C GLY A 272 -25.28 8.92 0.86
N LYS A 273 -26.02 10.01 0.61
CA LYS A 273 -26.46 10.44 -0.73
C LYS A 273 -25.34 11.15 -1.51
N TRP A 274 -24.17 10.51 -1.64
CA TRP A 274 -22.94 11.08 -2.22
C TRP A 274 -22.94 11.27 -3.76
N VAL A 275 -24.09 11.21 -4.41
CA VAL A 275 -24.19 11.15 -5.87
C VAL A 275 -24.65 12.50 -6.41
N ASN A 276 -23.78 13.12 -7.22
CA ASN A 276 -24.14 14.17 -8.17
C ASN A 276 -23.33 13.93 -9.44
N ASN A 277 -24.01 13.55 -10.52
CA ASN A 277 -23.41 13.20 -11.81
C ASN A 277 -23.46 14.36 -12.82
N GLU A 278 -23.91 15.55 -12.40
CA GLU A 278 -23.90 16.73 -13.26
C GLU A 278 -22.48 17.08 -13.69
N LEU A 279 -22.37 17.57 -14.93
CA LEU A 279 -21.14 18.17 -15.44
C LEU A 279 -20.82 19.44 -14.66
N VAL A 280 -19.54 19.65 -14.38
CA VAL A 280 -19.03 20.89 -13.77
C VAL A 280 -18.41 21.75 -14.86
N THR A 281 -19.10 22.83 -15.21
CA THR A 281 -18.58 23.87 -16.12
C THR A 281 -17.47 24.66 -15.43
N ASP A 282 -16.64 25.37 -16.21
CA ASP A 282 -15.57 26.18 -15.63
C ASP A 282 -16.13 27.34 -14.79
N ASP A 283 -17.25 27.95 -15.19
CA ASP A 283 -17.96 28.95 -14.39
C ASP A 283 -18.44 28.37 -13.05
N LYS A 284 -18.95 27.13 -13.05
CA LYS A 284 -19.35 26.45 -11.81
C LYS A 284 -18.13 26.17 -10.95
N LEU A 285 -17.00 25.77 -11.54
CA LEU A 285 -15.75 25.50 -10.83
C LEU A 285 -15.19 26.74 -10.10
N GLN A 286 -15.33 27.93 -10.70
CA GLN A 286 -14.87 29.19 -10.10
C GLN A 286 -15.65 29.60 -8.85
N ARG A 287 -16.89 29.10 -8.69
CA ARG A 287 -17.74 29.40 -7.51
C ARG A 287 -17.32 28.65 -6.25
N TYR A 288 -16.56 27.57 -6.38
CA TYR A 288 -16.10 26.81 -5.21
C TYR A 288 -14.84 27.42 -4.62
N ASN A 289 -14.80 27.48 -3.29
CA ASN A 289 -13.55 27.74 -2.59
C ASN A 289 -12.53 26.61 -2.83
N ARG A 290 -11.26 26.88 -2.49
CA ARG A 290 -10.16 25.93 -2.67
C ARG A 290 -10.43 24.55 -2.05
N PHE A 291 -11.04 24.52 -0.86
CA PHE A 291 -11.26 23.29 -0.09
C PHE A 291 -12.44 22.46 -0.57
N CYS A 292 -13.41 23.08 -1.24
CA CYS A 292 -14.64 22.46 -1.75
C CYS A 292 -14.64 22.36 -3.28
N ARG A 293 -13.52 22.64 -3.96
CA ARG A 293 -13.44 22.49 -5.41
C ARG A 293 -13.70 21.02 -5.80
N PRO A 294 -14.61 20.75 -6.75
CA PRO A 294 -14.88 19.40 -7.25
C PRO A 294 -13.62 18.74 -7.78
N ILE A 295 -13.41 17.47 -7.42
CA ILE A 295 -12.32 16.66 -7.98
C ILE A 295 -12.85 15.98 -9.24
N LEU A 296 -12.28 16.36 -10.39
CA LEU A 296 -12.74 15.95 -11.71
C LEU A 296 -11.68 15.11 -12.44
N GLY A 297 -12.04 14.56 -13.61
CA GLY A 297 -11.14 13.81 -14.50
C GLY A 297 -10.14 14.66 -15.32
N ARG A 298 -10.19 15.99 -15.23
CA ARG A 298 -9.32 16.94 -15.96
C ARG A 298 -7.85 16.88 -15.52
N HIS A 299 -6.95 17.37 -16.37
CA HIS A 299 -5.50 17.28 -16.21
C HIS A 299 -4.95 18.08 -15.01
N ASP A 300 -5.61 19.18 -14.66
CA ASP A 300 -5.30 20.13 -13.59
C ASP A 300 -6.02 19.81 -12.27
N SER A 301 -6.83 18.74 -12.22
CA SER A 301 -7.52 18.29 -11.01
C SER A 301 -6.60 17.47 -10.11
N LEU A 302 -6.87 17.49 -8.80
CA LEU A 302 -6.16 16.67 -7.80
C LEU A 302 -6.05 15.19 -8.20
N PHE A 303 -7.06 14.66 -8.87
CA PHE A 303 -7.06 13.28 -9.38
C PHE A 303 -5.90 13.01 -10.35
N SER A 304 -5.64 13.94 -11.26
CA SER A 304 -4.59 13.82 -12.27
C SER A 304 -3.20 14.11 -11.71
N LEU A 305 -3.12 15.07 -10.78
CA LEU A 305 -1.86 15.48 -10.15
C LEU A 305 -1.38 14.53 -9.06
N PHE A 306 -2.25 13.64 -8.56
CA PHE A 306 -1.98 12.79 -7.40
C PHE A 306 -0.67 12.00 -7.51
N ARG A 307 -0.45 11.33 -8.64
CA ARG A 307 0.75 10.49 -8.83
C ARG A 307 2.04 11.28 -8.67
N GLU A 308 2.11 12.44 -9.32
CA GLU A 308 3.31 13.29 -9.33
C GLU A 308 3.50 14.03 -8.01
N SER A 309 2.41 14.54 -7.43
CA SER A 309 2.43 15.28 -6.16
C SER A 309 2.93 14.43 -4.99
N PHE A 310 2.76 13.11 -5.06
CA PHE A 310 3.20 12.16 -4.02
C PHE A 310 4.41 11.32 -4.44
N GLY A 311 5.04 11.60 -5.59
CA GLY A 311 6.22 10.86 -6.07
C GLY A 311 5.97 9.36 -6.25
N LEU A 312 4.76 8.99 -6.71
CA LEU A 312 4.31 7.62 -6.83
C LEU A 312 4.53 7.05 -8.24
N THR A 313 4.78 5.74 -8.32
CA THR A 313 4.64 5.02 -9.60
C THR A 313 3.16 4.88 -9.97
N SER A 314 2.87 4.53 -11.22
CA SER A 314 1.49 4.26 -11.63
C SER A 314 0.87 3.09 -10.83
N ALA A 315 1.65 2.03 -10.57
CA ALA A 315 1.20 0.91 -9.76
C ALA A 315 0.91 1.34 -8.31
N GLU A 316 1.75 2.21 -7.75
CA GLU A 316 1.54 2.79 -6.41
C GLU A 316 0.28 3.64 -6.36
N ALA A 317 0.11 4.58 -7.30
CA ALA A 317 -1.05 5.47 -7.34
C ALA A 317 -2.37 4.69 -7.48
N TYR A 318 -2.42 3.68 -8.37
CA TYR A 318 -3.60 2.82 -8.52
C TYR A 318 -3.88 2.01 -7.26
N TRP A 319 -2.84 1.49 -6.61
CA TRP A 319 -3.00 0.75 -5.38
C TRP A 319 -3.49 1.65 -4.26
N VAL A 320 -2.90 2.84 -4.05
CA VAL A 320 -3.28 3.79 -2.98
C VAL A 320 -4.72 4.25 -3.15
N LEU A 321 -5.16 4.56 -4.38
CA LEU A 321 -6.54 4.96 -4.64
C LEU A 321 -7.53 3.79 -4.68
N GLY A 322 -7.05 2.55 -4.70
CA GLY A 322 -7.90 1.37 -4.87
C GLY A 322 -8.59 1.34 -6.24
N LEU A 323 -7.93 1.84 -7.29
CA LEU A 323 -8.50 1.95 -8.63
C LEU A 323 -7.93 0.90 -9.57
N GLN A 324 -8.81 0.33 -10.39
CA GLN A 324 -8.39 -0.41 -11.57
C GLN A 324 -8.00 0.57 -12.68
N VAL A 325 -7.06 0.16 -13.55
CA VAL A 325 -6.57 0.96 -14.69
C VAL A 325 -7.73 1.43 -15.57
N LYS A 326 -8.71 0.57 -15.86
CA LYS A 326 -9.91 0.92 -16.64
C LYS A 326 -10.76 2.01 -15.97
N ALA A 327 -10.91 1.97 -14.65
CA ALA A 327 -11.66 2.99 -13.92
C ALA A 327 -10.91 4.34 -13.94
N PHE A 328 -9.58 4.32 -13.78
CA PHE A 328 -8.76 5.52 -13.87
C PHE A 328 -8.93 6.23 -15.23
N TYR A 329 -8.77 5.51 -16.34
CA TYR A 329 -8.93 6.11 -17.67
C TYR A 329 -10.37 6.52 -17.97
N ARG A 330 -11.38 5.80 -17.45
CA ARG A 330 -12.77 6.22 -17.55
C ARG A 330 -13.02 7.59 -16.93
N PHE A 331 -12.42 7.87 -15.76
CA PHE A 331 -12.50 9.21 -15.18
C PHE A 331 -11.77 10.24 -16.04
N ARG A 332 -10.57 9.92 -16.53
CA ARG A 332 -9.79 10.82 -17.40
C ARG A 332 -10.51 11.19 -18.71
N GLN A 333 -11.26 10.26 -19.28
CA GLN A 333 -12.07 10.49 -20.49
C GLN A 333 -13.28 11.40 -20.25
N ARG A 334 -13.61 11.71 -18.99
CA ARG A 334 -14.75 12.55 -18.61
C ARG A 334 -14.26 13.75 -17.79
N PRO A 335 -13.57 14.71 -18.41
CA PRO A 335 -12.81 15.75 -17.70
C PRO A 335 -13.68 16.71 -16.87
N GLN A 336 -14.97 16.83 -17.19
CA GLN A 336 -15.94 17.67 -16.50
C GLN A 336 -16.82 16.89 -15.50
N GLN A 337 -16.64 15.58 -15.38
CA GLN A 337 -17.36 14.77 -14.39
C GLN A 337 -16.54 14.61 -13.12
N ARG A 338 -17.26 14.58 -11.99
CA ARG A 338 -16.69 14.27 -10.68
C ARG A 338 -16.21 12.83 -10.64
N VAL A 339 -15.06 12.60 -10.01
CA VAL A 339 -14.66 11.24 -9.64
C VAL A 339 -15.60 10.68 -8.57
N ASP A 340 -15.60 9.37 -8.37
CA ASP A 340 -16.48 8.76 -7.36
C ASP A 340 -16.16 9.26 -5.94
N ALA A 341 -17.17 9.31 -5.07
CA ALA A 341 -17.04 9.92 -3.75
C ALA A 341 -15.94 9.28 -2.88
N PRO A 342 -15.83 7.94 -2.77
CA PRO A 342 -14.74 7.32 -2.01
C PRO A 342 -13.34 7.79 -2.47
N THR A 343 -13.09 7.79 -3.79
CA THR A 343 -11.81 8.27 -4.36
C THR A 343 -11.60 9.76 -4.08
N ALA A 344 -12.63 10.59 -4.24
CA ALA A 344 -12.55 12.03 -4.00
C ALA A 344 -12.26 12.36 -2.52
N ILE A 345 -12.93 11.68 -1.58
CA ILE A 345 -12.69 11.82 -0.14
C ILE A 345 -11.23 11.51 0.18
N LEU A 346 -10.71 10.39 -0.34
CA LEU A 346 -9.33 9.97 -0.09
C LEU A 346 -8.33 10.99 -0.63
N LEU A 347 -8.51 11.44 -1.87
CA LEU A 347 -7.65 12.46 -2.47
C LEU A 347 -7.69 13.77 -1.69
N ARG A 348 -8.89 14.25 -1.35
CA ARG A 348 -9.06 15.49 -0.60
C ARG A 348 -8.38 15.39 0.76
N TYR A 349 -8.49 14.25 1.43
CA TYR A 349 -7.81 13.97 2.68
C TYR A 349 -6.28 14.02 2.50
N LEU A 350 -5.73 13.24 1.57
CA LEU A 350 -4.28 13.13 1.38
C LEU A 350 -3.65 14.46 0.95
N PHE A 351 -4.30 15.25 0.09
CA PHE A 351 -3.78 16.58 -0.26
C PHE A 351 -3.81 17.58 0.91
N ARG A 352 -4.62 17.34 1.94
CA ARG A 352 -4.64 18.16 3.17
C ARG A 352 -3.69 17.64 4.24
N HIS A 353 -3.45 16.33 4.27
CA HIS A 353 -2.60 15.61 5.22
C HIS A 353 -1.65 14.66 4.46
N PRO A 354 -0.67 15.19 3.71
CA PRO A 354 0.17 14.39 2.83
C PRO A 354 1.01 13.34 3.56
N GLU A 355 1.39 13.60 4.80
CA GLU A 355 2.14 12.70 5.68
C GLU A 355 1.40 11.40 5.99
N ASP A 356 0.06 11.43 5.96
CA ASP A 356 -0.78 10.29 6.29
C ASP A 356 -0.83 9.24 5.16
N ILE A 357 -0.20 9.49 4.01
CA ILE A 357 0.02 8.46 2.98
C ILE A 357 0.78 7.26 3.54
N LYS A 358 1.60 7.47 4.59
CA LYS A 358 2.34 6.42 5.32
C LYS A 358 1.45 5.28 5.82
N PHE A 359 0.17 5.53 6.07
CA PHE A 359 -0.79 4.50 6.52
C PHE A 359 -1.23 3.55 5.41
N LEU A 360 -1.06 3.97 4.15
CA LEU A 360 -1.39 3.17 2.98
C LEU A 360 -0.13 2.54 2.40
N MET A 361 0.96 3.31 2.35
CA MET A 361 2.20 2.90 1.72
C MET A 361 3.39 3.45 2.49
N ALA A 362 4.27 2.55 2.93
CA ALA A 362 5.54 2.96 3.52
C ALA A 362 6.41 3.62 2.45
N GLU A 363 7.06 4.73 2.77
CA GLU A 363 8.03 5.38 1.88
C GLU A 363 9.28 4.50 1.72
N PRO A 364 9.83 4.32 0.51
CA PRO A 364 11.06 3.55 0.31
C PRO A 364 12.25 4.21 1.02
N MET A 365 13.17 3.41 1.56
CA MET A 365 14.43 3.94 2.11
C MET A 365 15.32 4.50 0.99
N ALA A 366 16.02 5.60 1.27
CA ALA A 366 16.96 6.20 0.33
C ALA A 366 18.20 5.30 0.15
N GLY A 367 18.79 5.29 -1.06
CA GLY A 367 19.88 4.37 -1.37
C GLY A 367 21.17 4.65 -0.61
N ASN A 368 21.47 5.92 -0.31
CA ASN A 368 22.59 6.30 0.56
C ASN A 368 22.44 5.74 1.98
N GLN A 369 21.24 5.83 2.55
CA GLN A 369 20.94 5.27 3.87
C GLN A 369 21.08 3.75 3.89
N ILE A 370 20.60 3.07 2.84
CA ILE A 370 20.77 1.61 2.70
C ILE A 370 22.26 1.27 2.64
N LEU A 371 23.05 2.00 1.84
CA LEU A 371 24.48 1.75 1.70
C LEU A 371 25.23 1.92 3.03
N GLU A 372 24.91 2.97 3.79
CA GLU A 372 25.50 3.21 5.11
C GLU A 372 25.21 2.04 6.06
N LEU A 373 23.96 1.61 6.15
CA LEU A 373 23.55 0.48 6.98
C LEU A 373 24.23 -0.83 6.57
N VAL A 374 24.29 -1.11 5.27
CA VAL A 374 24.97 -2.31 4.76
C VAL A 374 26.45 -2.28 5.09
N LYS A 375 27.12 -1.12 4.98
CA LYS A 375 28.56 -1.00 5.31
C LYS A 375 28.88 -1.17 6.80
N VAL A 376 27.93 -0.85 7.67
CA VAL A 376 28.05 -1.13 9.11
C VAL A 376 28.08 -2.63 9.36
N GLU A 377 27.28 -3.40 8.62
CA GLU A 377 27.21 -4.86 8.75
C GLU A 377 28.30 -5.60 7.96
N ASP A 378 28.67 -5.08 6.78
CA ASP A 378 29.69 -5.62 5.88
C ASP A 378 30.60 -4.49 5.39
N SER A 379 31.70 -4.28 6.12
CA SER A 379 32.69 -3.24 5.82
C SER A 379 33.38 -3.39 4.45
N ASN A 380 33.34 -4.58 3.84
CA ASN A 380 33.91 -4.84 2.52
C ASN A 380 32.92 -4.53 1.38
N PHE A 381 31.66 -4.21 1.70
CA PHE A 381 30.64 -3.90 0.71
C PHE A 381 30.97 -2.60 -0.05
N LYS A 382 31.09 -2.73 -1.37
CA LYS A 382 31.49 -1.63 -2.26
C LYS A 382 30.27 -0.91 -2.80
N LEU A 383 30.39 0.40 -3.05
CA LEU A 383 29.34 1.21 -3.66
C LEU A 383 28.76 0.55 -4.92
N GLY A 384 29.61 0.02 -5.82
CA GLY A 384 29.18 -0.64 -7.05
C GLY A 384 28.36 -1.93 -6.87
N GLN A 385 28.22 -2.45 -5.65
CA GLN A 385 27.42 -3.63 -5.33
C GLN A 385 25.99 -3.27 -4.90
N LEU A 386 25.71 -1.97 -4.65
CA LEU A 386 24.40 -1.53 -4.19
C LEU A 386 23.28 -1.81 -5.20
N ALA A 387 23.40 -1.36 -6.45
CA ALA A 387 22.35 -1.63 -7.44
C ALA A 387 22.24 -3.12 -7.82
N PRO A 388 23.34 -3.90 -7.93
CA PRO A 388 23.27 -5.35 -8.05
C PRO A 388 22.46 -6.05 -6.95
N LEU A 389 22.60 -5.63 -5.68
CA LEU A 389 21.78 -6.15 -4.57
C LEU A 389 20.26 -5.96 -4.78
N PHE A 390 19.86 -5.03 -5.65
CA PHE A 390 18.48 -4.72 -5.99
C PHE A 390 18.08 -5.16 -7.40
N GLY A 391 18.89 -5.98 -8.05
CA GLY A 391 18.57 -6.55 -9.36
C GLY A 391 18.84 -5.64 -10.56
N ALA A 392 19.75 -4.67 -10.42
CA ALA A 392 20.17 -3.78 -11.49
C ALA A 392 21.69 -3.87 -11.75
N SER A 393 22.18 -3.14 -12.76
CA SER A 393 23.59 -3.14 -13.12
C SER A 393 24.44 -2.31 -12.16
N ARG A 394 25.73 -2.64 -12.07
CA ARG A 394 26.72 -1.92 -11.23
C ARG A 394 26.70 -0.40 -11.40
N VAL A 395 26.55 0.10 -12.63
CA VAL A 395 26.60 1.54 -12.96
C VAL A 395 25.47 2.31 -12.27
N MET A 396 24.29 1.71 -12.11
CA MET A 396 23.15 2.34 -11.44
C MET A 396 23.38 2.58 -9.94
N SER A 397 24.44 2.02 -9.36
CA SER A 397 24.73 2.18 -7.92
C SER A 397 25.09 3.60 -7.54
N TYR A 398 25.76 4.34 -8.43
CA TYR A 398 26.18 5.71 -8.16
C TYR A 398 24.97 6.65 -8.06
N GLU A 399 24.05 6.55 -9.01
CA GLU A 399 22.79 7.31 -8.98
C GLU A 399 21.91 6.86 -7.81
N PHE A 400 21.79 5.56 -7.55
CA PHE A 400 20.99 5.08 -6.43
C PHE A 400 21.53 5.53 -5.06
N ALA A 401 22.84 5.61 -4.88
CA ALA A 401 23.45 6.10 -3.64
C ALA A 401 23.50 7.63 -3.52
N ASN A 402 23.02 8.38 -4.51
CA ASN A 402 23.02 9.83 -4.45
C ASN A 402 21.91 10.32 -3.51
N PRO A 403 22.23 11.09 -2.44
CA PRO A 403 21.23 11.59 -1.49
C PRO A 403 20.17 12.50 -2.12
N ASP A 404 20.50 13.18 -3.23
CA ASP A 404 19.59 14.09 -3.92
C ASP A 404 18.66 13.37 -4.91
N THR A 405 18.87 12.07 -5.13
CA THR A 405 18.11 11.28 -6.11
C THR A 405 17.06 10.42 -5.42
N PRO A 406 15.78 10.45 -5.87
CA PRO A 406 14.76 9.60 -5.30
C PRO A 406 15.08 8.12 -5.56
N CYS A 407 14.60 7.23 -4.68
CA CYS A 407 14.79 5.79 -4.83
C CYS A 407 14.30 5.31 -6.23
N PRO A 408 15.20 4.70 -7.05
CA PRO A 408 14.87 4.28 -8.41
C PRO A 408 13.73 3.28 -8.47
N PHE A 409 12.89 3.38 -9.49
CA PHE A 409 11.67 2.56 -9.62
C PHE A 409 11.90 1.05 -9.51
N PHE A 410 13.02 0.53 -10.00
CA PHE A 410 13.33 -0.90 -9.89
C PHE A 410 13.60 -1.35 -8.45
N ALA A 411 14.15 -0.48 -7.61
CA ALA A 411 14.60 -0.77 -6.26
C ALA A 411 13.52 -0.51 -5.19
N ARG A 412 12.51 0.32 -5.50
CA ARG A 412 11.52 0.84 -4.53
C ARG A 412 10.91 -0.22 -3.61
N ARG A 413 10.57 -1.41 -4.12
CA ARG A 413 9.92 -2.45 -3.31
C ARG A 413 10.85 -3.10 -2.31
N LEU A 414 12.03 -3.50 -2.78
CA LEU A 414 13.08 -4.01 -1.91
C LEU A 414 13.52 -2.92 -0.90
N ALA A 415 13.53 -1.64 -1.30
CA ALA A 415 13.88 -0.54 -0.40
C ALA A 415 12.83 -0.32 0.69
N MET A 416 11.54 -0.53 0.39
CA MET A 416 10.48 -0.58 1.40
C MET A 416 10.67 -1.79 2.33
N VAL A 417 11.00 -2.96 1.79
CA VAL A 417 11.30 -4.16 2.59
C VAL A 417 12.50 -3.92 3.53
N PHE A 418 13.56 -3.26 3.04
CA PHE A 418 14.69 -2.83 3.87
C PHE A 418 14.23 -1.96 5.04
N LYS A 419 13.39 -0.95 4.78
CA LYS A 419 12.84 -0.08 5.84
C LYS A 419 12.05 -0.86 6.89
N VAL A 420 11.17 -1.77 6.44
CA VAL A 420 10.38 -2.64 7.33
C VAL A 420 11.29 -3.55 8.14
N GLY A 421 12.25 -4.23 7.50
CA GLY A 421 13.17 -5.16 8.15
C GLY A 421 14.07 -4.48 9.19
N ILE A 422 14.65 -3.33 8.86
CA ILE A 422 15.46 -2.53 9.79
C ILE A 422 14.61 -2.06 10.98
N GLY A 423 13.41 -1.52 10.72
CA GLY A 423 12.49 -1.09 11.77
C GLY A 423 12.08 -2.23 12.71
N ALA A 424 12.05 -3.46 12.20
CA ALA A 424 11.75 -4.67 12.95
C ALA A 424 12.95 -5.29 13.69
N GLY A 425 14.16 -4.77 13.49
CA GLY A 425 15.41 -5.32 14.02
C GLY A 425 15.84 -6.63 13.37
N MET A 426 15.46 -6.84 12.10
CA MET A 426 15.80 -8.05 11.34
C MET A 426 17.10 -7.85 10.55
N PRO A 427 17.91 -8.90 10.32
CA PRO A 427 19.12 -8.85 9.49
C PRO A 427 18.75 -8.81 7.99
N VAL A 428 18.05 -7.75 7.58
CA VAL A 428 17.42 -7.66 6.26
C VAL A 428 18.45 -7.64 5.13
N TYR A 429 19.64 -7.10 5.36
CA TYR A 429 20.73 -7.16 4.39
C TYR A 429 21.10 -8.60 4.06
N GLN A 430 21.35 -9.46 5.05
CA GLN A 430 21.66 -10.88 4.81
C GLN A 430 20.53 -11.60 4.07
N LEU A 431 19.28 -11.38 4.48
CA LEU A 431 18.13 -12.02 3.84
C LEU A 431 18.00 -11.65 2.36
N VAL A 432 18.25 -10.38 2.02
CA VAL A 432 18.26 -9.90 0.63
C VAL A 432 19.47 -10.45 -0.10
N ARG A 433 20.65 -10.42 0.51
CA ARG A 433 21.89 -10.95 -0.07
C ARG A 433 21.76 -12.43 -0.42
N GLU A 434 21.30 -13.26 0.51
CA GLU A 434 21.03 -14.68 0.27
C GLU A 434 20.02 -14.88 -0.87
N SER A 435 19.00 -14.03 -0.95
CA SER A 435 17.99 -14.11 -2.02
C SER A 435 18.57 -13.71 -3.39
N VAL A 436 19.53 -12.79 -3.41
CA VAL A 436 20.32 -12.42 -4.60
C VAL A 436 21.20 -13.60 -5.01
N GLU A 437 21.99 -14.15 -4.08
CA GLU A 437 22.92 -15.23 -4.37
C GLU A 437 22.19 -16.50 -4.86
N ASP A 438 21.07 -16.86 -4.24
CA ASP A 438 20.20 -17.96 -4.70
C ASP A 438 19.70 -17.72 -6.14
N GLU A 439 19.31 -16.49 -6.50
CA GLU A 439 18.86 -16.19 -7.87
C GLU A 439 20.00 -16.17 -8.88
N VAL A 440 21.19 -15.70 -8.50
CA VAL A 440 22.40 -15.69 -9.35
C VAL A 440 22.78 -17.14 -9.67
N GLN A 441 22.81 -18.02 -8.66
CA GLN A 441 23.08 -19.44 -8.84
C GLN A 441 22.01 -20.12 -9.70
N ALA A 442 20.73 -19.85 -9.46
CA ALA A 442 19.63 -20.41 -10.25
C ALA A 442 19.74 -20.01 -11.74
N ARG A 443 20.21 -18.79 -12.03
CA ARG A 443 20.50 -18.31 -13.40
C ARG A 443 21.74 -18.94 -14.02
N GLY A 444 22.49 -19.74 -13.28
CA GLY A 444 23.74 -20.37 -13.71
C GLY A 444 24.87 -19.36 -13.92
N LEU A 445 24.93 -18.33 -13.06
CA LEU A 445 25.97 -17.31 -13.04
C LEU A 445 26.94 -17.59 -11.87
N ASP A 446 28.20 -17.20 -12.04
CA ASP A 446 29.21 -17.30 -10.98
C ASP A 446 29.05 -16.18 -9.94
N LEU A 447 29.10 -16.53 -8.65
CA LEU A 447 28.87 -15.60 -7.55
C LEU A 447 29.99 -14.57 -7.38
N GLU A 448 31.24 -15.00 -7.49
CA GLU A 448 32.39 -14.11 -7.31
C GLU A 448 32.44 -13.09 -8.44
N GLN A 449 32.25 -13.55 -9.68
CA GLN A 449 32.15 -12.71 -10.84
C GLN A 449 30.93 -11.77 -10.76
N PHE A 450 29.79 -12.25 -10.29
CA PHE A 450 28.59 -11.42 -10.10
C PHE A 450 28.86 -10.25 -9.15
N TRP A 451 29.43 -10.51 -7.97
CA TRP A 451 29.70 -9.44 -6.99
C TRP A 451 30.81 -8.49 -7.44
N ARG A 452 31.66 -8.91 -8.40
CA ARG A 452 32.65 -8.05 -9.05
C ARG A 452 32.05 -7.19 -10.16
N ASP A 453 31.26 -7.78 -11.05
CA ASP A 453 30.89 -7.15 -12.32
C ASP A 453 29.43 -6.64 -12.34
N GLY A 454 28.57 -7.16 -11.46
CA GLY A 454 27.16 -6.75 -11.29
C GLY A 454 26.25 -7.13 -12.47
N ARG A 455 26.56 -8.22 -13.18
CA ARG A 455 25.85 -8.66 -14.39
C ARG A 455 24.81 -9.73 -14.07
N TRP A 456 23.56 -9.47 -14.43
CA TRP A 456 22.42 -10.38 -14.23
C TRP A 456 22.12 -11.32 -15.41
N HIS A 457 22.97 -11.29 -16.43
CA HIS A 457 22.86 -12.05 -17.66
C HIS A 457 24.27 -12.55 -18.06
N LYS A 458 24.31 -13.65 -18.83
CA LYS A 458 25.55 -14.30 -19.30
C LYS A 458 26.29 -13.44 -20.32
#